data_AF-A0A4V1US94-F1
#
_entry.id   AF-A0A4V1US94-F1
#
_cell.length_a   1.000
_cell.length_b   1.000
_cell.length_c   1.000
_cell.angle_alpha   90.00
_cell.angle_beta   90.00
_cell.angle_gamma   90.00
#
_symmetry.space_group_name_H-M   'P 1'
#
loop_
_entity.id
_entity.type
_entity.pdbx_description
1 polymer ?
#
loop_
_entity_poly.entity_id
_entity_poly.type
_entity_poly.pdbx_seq_one_letter_code
_entity_poly.pdbx_strand_id
1 'polypeptide(L)'
;MSQHRLACIVFAIITGAFGIFHLFNAKNMESKVPDFIPGGIIWIYISGIAFVLASIAILVNYHTKLACYLLGVMLFIFVLVVHVPIIVTGETEEIKQTALIMMLKDVGLIMAAFLVGYNSDRPDTEPNL
;
A
#
# COMPACT_ATOMS: atom_id res chain seq x y z
N MET A 1 23.71 -9.59 5.76
CA MET A 1 22.58 -8.86 5.14
C MET A 1 22.61 -7.43 5.68
N SER A 2 22.60 -6.40 4.82
CA SER A 2 22.61 -5.00 5.29
C SER A 2 21.30 -4.66 6.00
N GLN A 3 21.33 -3.70 6.93
CA GLN A 3 20.13 -3.20 7.63
C GLN A 3 19.07 -2.71 6.62
N HIS A 4 19.50 -2.06 5.55
CA HIS A 4 18.63 -1.62 4.45
C HIS A 4 17.91 -2.79 3.77
N ARG A 5 18.63 -3.88 3.45
CA ARG A 5 18.03 -5.04 2.79
C ARG A 5 17.03 -5.78 3.67
N LEU A 6 17.30 -5.86 4.98
CA LEU A 6 16.34 -6.42 5.94
C LEU A 6 15.03 -5.62 5.94
N ALA A 7 15.11 -4.29 5.98
CA ALA A 7 13.94 -3.41 5.92
C ALA A 7 13.13 -3.62 4.62
N CYS A 8 13.81 -3.74 3.48
CA CYS A 8 13.16 -4.03 2.20
C CYS A 8 12.41 -5.36 2.22
N ILE A 9 13.01 -6.42 2.76
CA ILE A 9 12.39 -7.74 2.84
C ILE A 9 11.15 -7.71 3.73
N VAL A 10 11.25 -7.11 4.92
CA VAL A 10 10.11 -6.99 5.85
C VAL A 10 8.97 -6.19 5.21
N PHE A 11 9.29 -5.04 4.60
CA PHE A 11 8.31 -4.21 3.91
C PHE A 11 7.66 -4.96 2.74
N ALA A 12 8.43 -5.70 1.95
CA ALA A 12 7.91 -6.49 0.84
C ALA A 12 7.00 -7.63 1.30
N ILE A 13 7.33 -8.32 2.41
CA ILE A 13 6.46 -9.36 2.99
C ILE A 13 5.12 -8.77 3.42
N ILE A 14 5.14 -7.64 4.13
CA ILE A 14 3.91 -6.94 4.56
C ILE A 14 3.08 -6.52 3.33
N THR A 15 3.72 -5.91 2.34
CA THR A 15 3.08 -5.49 1.08
C THR A 15 2.47 -6.67 0.33
N GLY A 16 3.18 -7.78 0.23
CA GLY A 16 2.70 -9.01 -0.41
C GLY A 16 1.52 -9.63 0.34
N ALA A 17 1.55 -9.64 1.68
CA ALA A 17 0.44 -10.11 2.49
C ALA A 17 -0.84 -9.28 2.26
N PHE A 18 -0.73 -7.95 2.14
CA PHE A 18 -1.87 -7.12 1.75
C PHE A 18 -2.39 -7.47 0.35
N GLY A 19 -1.50 -7.68 -0.62
CA GLY A 19 -1.89 -8.09 -1.96
C GLY A 19 -2.66 -9.41 -1.98
N ILE A 20 -2.15 -10.42 -1.29
CA ILE A 20 -2.83 -11.72 -1.12
C ILE A 20 -4.19 -11.51 -0.43
N PHE A 21 -4.24 -10.70 0.63
CA PHE A 21 -5.49 -10.42 1.33
C PHE A 21 -6.55 -9.81 0.39
N HIS A 22 -6.19 -8.86 -0.47
CA HIS A 22 -7.10 -8.28 -1.46
C HIS A 22 -7.63 -9.33 -2.44
N LEU A 23 -6.76 -10.19 -2.97
CA LEU A 23 -7.15 -11.21 -3.95
C LEU A 23 -8.09 -12.26 -3.36
N PHE A 24 -7.84 -12.71 -2.13
CA PHE A 24 -8.65 -13.75 -1.48
C PHE A 24 -9.92 -13.21 -0.82
N ASN A 25 -9.98 -11.91 -0.50
CA ASN A 25 -11.13 -11.29 0.16
C ASN A 25 -11.85 -10.26 -0.71
N ALA A 26 -11.67 -10.31 -2.04
CA ALA A 26 -12.17 -9.29 -2.95
C ALA A 26 -13.67 -8.98 -2.78
N LYS A 27 -14.51 -10.01 -2.64
CA LYS A 27 -15.95 -9.87 -2.40
C LYS A 27 -16.28 -9.17 -1.08
N ASN A 28 -15.52 -9.45 -0.03
CA ASN A 28 -15.72 -8.84 1.30
C ASN A 28 -15.28 -7.37 1.32
N MET A 29 -14.43 -6.98 0.38
CA MET A 29 -13.86 -5.63 0.27
C MET A 29 -14.54 -4.78 -0.81
N GLU A 30 -15.41 -5.35 -1.63
CA GLU A 30 -16.09 -4.64 -2.72
C GLU A 30 -16.82 -3.39 -2.22
N SER A 31 -17.50 -3.48 -1.07
CA SER A 31 -18.19 -2.36 -0.44
C SER A 31 -17.28 -1.21 0.04
N LYS A 32 -15.95 -1.38 -0.04
CA LYS A 32 -14.98 -0.31 0.25
C LYS A 32 -14.67 0.54 -0.99
N VAL A 33 -15.00 0.07 -2.19
CA VAL A 33 -14.91 0.89 -3.40
C VAL A 33 -16.07 1.87 -3.40
N PRO A 34 -15.83 3.19 -3.48
CA PRO A 34 -16.93 4.16 -3.49
C PRO A 34 -17.85 3.97 -4.70
N ASP A 35 -19.16 4.13 -4.49
CA ASP A 35 -20.19 3.87 -5.52
C ASP A 35 -20.07 4.74 -6.78
N PHE A 36 -19.40 5.90 -6.68
CA PHE A 36 -19.14 6.76 -7.85
C PHE A 36 -18.00 6.25 -8.74
N ILE A 37 -17.23 5.25 -8.30
CA ILE A 37 -16.19 4.60 -9.09
C ILE A 37 -16.79 3.37 -9.79
N PRO A 38 -16.90 3.37 -11.13
CA PRO A 38 -17.44 2.22 -11.85
C PRO A 38 -16.50 1.02 -11.76
N GLY A 39 -17.05 -0.19 -11.74
CA GLY A 39 -16.27 -1.44 -11.82
C GLY A 39 -16.15 -2.23 -10.51
N GLY A 40 -16.55 -1.66 -9.36
CA GLY A 40 -16.72 -2.38 -8.09
C GLY A 40 -15.53 -3.28 -7.73
N ILE A 41 -15.80 -4.58 -7.55
CA ILE A 41 -14.80 -5.60 -7.18
C ILE A 41 -13.54 -5.65 -8.05
N ILE A 42 -13.60 -5.22 -9.32
CA ILE A 42 -12.43 -5.24 -10.23
C ILE A 42 -11.27 -4.43 -9.64
N TRP A 43 -11.55 -3.30 -8.97
CA TRP A 43 -10.53 -2.47 -8.35
C TRP A 43 -9.82 -3.17 -7.19
N ILE A 44 -10.50 -4.08 -6.50
CA ILE A 44 -9.88 -4.87 -5.43
C ILE A 44 -8.88 -5.87 -6.03
N TYR A 45 -9.20 -6.50 -7.16
CA TYR A 45 -8.25 -7.37 -7.86
C TYR A 45 -7.07 -6.59 -8.44
N ILE A 46 -7.31 -5.44 -9.08
CA ILE A 46 -6.25 -4.58 -9.64
C ILE A 46 -5.27 -4.15 -8.54
N SER A 47 -5.79 -3.64 -7.42
CA SER A 47 -4.94 -3.23 -6.29
C SER A 47 -4.19 -4.41 -5.66
N GLY A 48 -4.85 -5.57 -5.49
CA GLY A 48 -4.21 -6.79 -5.01
C GLY A 48 -3.04 -7.24 -5.88
N ILE A 49 -3.22 -7.23 -7.22
CA ILE A 49 -2.14 -7.51 -8.17
C ILE A 49 -1.02 -6.48 -8.05
N ALA A 50 -1.34 -5.20 -7.95
CA ALA A 50 -0.33 -4.14 -7.82
C ALA A 50 0.52 -4.31 -6.53
N PHE A 51 -0.11 -4.65 -5.40
CA PHE A 51 0.61 -4.98 -4.16
C PHE A 51 1.56 -6.18 -4.34
N VAL A 52 1.10 -7.27 -4.96
CA VAL A 52 1.92 -8.46 -5.21
C VAL A 52 3.10 -8.13 -6.13
N LEU A 53 2.87 -7.41 -7.22
CA LEU A 53 3.92 -7.01 -8.15
C LEU A 53 4.95 -6.09 -7.48
N ALA A 54 4.50 -5.14 -6.65
CA ALA A 54 5.41 -4.29 -5.88
C ALA A 54 6.26 -5.10 -4.89
N SER A 55 5.63 -6.05 -4.17
CA SER A 55 6.33 -6.97 -3.27
C SER A 55 7.41 -7.78 -4.01
N ILE A 56 7.06 -8.37 -5.16
CA ILE A 56 8.01 -9.15 -5.98
C ILE A 56 9.15 -8.25 -6.45
N ALA A 57 8.87 -7.07 -7.00
CA ALA A 57 9.86 -6.10 -7.47
C ALA A 57 10.89 -5.76 -6.39
N ILE A 58 10.43 -5.48 -5.16
CA ILE A 58 11.30 -5.19 -4.00
C ILE A 58 12.14 -6.43 -3.62
N LEU A 59 11.53 -7.62 -3.59
CA LEU A 59 12.21 -8.88 -3.24
C LEU A 59 13.28 -9.28 -4.25
N VAL A 60 13.02 -9.13 -5.56
CA VAL A 60 14.01 -9.45 -6.59
C VAL A 60 14.98 -8.30 -6.89
N ASN A 61 14.76 -7.14 -6.26
CA ASN A 61 15.50 -5.90 -6.50
C ASN A 61 15.48 -5.45 -7.97
N TYR A 62 14.30 -5.49 -8.59
CA TYR A 62 14.09 -5.15 -9.99
C TYR A 62 13.00 -4.08 -10.10
N HIS A 63 13.35 -2.90 -10.62
CA HIS A 63 12.47 -1.71 -10.65
C HIS A 63 11.89 -1.33 -9.27
N THR A 64 12.64 -1.59 -8.19
CA THR A 64 12.23 -1.30 -6.80
C THR A 64 11.76 0.14 -6.63
N LYS A 65 12.52 1.11 -7.15
CA LYS A 65 12.18 2.54 -7.07
C LYS A 65 10.80 2.84 -7.64
N LEU A 66 10.59 2.46 -8.90
CA LEU A 66 9.33 2.72 -9.59
C LEU A 66 8.16 2.01 -8.90
N ALA A 67 8.33 0.73 -8.54
CA ALA A 67 7.32 -0.05 -7.84
C ALA A 67 6.90 0.60 -6.51
N CYS A 68 7.88 1.08 -5.73
CA CYS A 68 7.64 1.78 -4.47
C CYS A 68 6.90 3.10 -4.64
N TYR A 69 7.25 3.92 -5.63
CA TYR A 69 6.54 5.17 -5.89
C TYR A 69 5.11 4.94 -6.36
N LEU A 70 4.89 3.97 -7.27
CA LEU A 70 3.54 3.61 -7.72
C LEU A 70 2.68 3.05 -6.57
N LEU A 71 3.26 2.21 -5.72
CA LEU A 71 2.62 1.71 -4.50
C LEU A 71 2.22 2.86 -3.56
N GLY A 72 3.13 3.80 -3.31
CA GLY A 72 2.84 4.97 -2.47
C GLY A 72 1.74 5.86 -3.05
N VAL A 73 1.74 6.09 -4.37
CA VAL A 73 0.67 6.84 -5.05
C VAL A 73 -0.68 6.12 -4.92
N MET A 74 -0.72 4.80 -5.14
CA MET A 74 -1.94 4.00 -4.98
C MET A 74 -2.50 4.09 -3.55
N LEU A 75 -1.65 3.93 -2.54
CA LEU A 75 -2.03 4.07 -1.13
C LEU A 75 -2.51 5.48 -0.79
N PHE A 76 -1.88 6.51 -1.36
CA PHE A 76 -2.31 7.89 -1.18
C PHE A 76 -3.70 8.14 -1.78
N ILE A 77 -4.00 7.52 -2.92
CA ILE A 77 -5.36 7.52 -3.48
C ILE A 77 -6.35 6.86 -2.52
N PHE A 78 -6.00 5.73 -1.87
CA PHE A 78 -6.88 5.10 -0.87
C PHE A 78 -7.15 6.00 0.33
N VAL A 79 -6.14 6.71 0.83
CA VAL A 79 -6.32 7.71 1.89
C VAL A 79 -7.40 8.72 1.50
N LEU A 80 -7.29 9.32 0.32
CA LEU A 80 -8.19 10.39 -0.11
C LEU A 80 -9.57 9.91 -0.55
N VAL A 81 -9.64 8.76 -1.24
CA VAL A 81 -10.84 8.32 -1.96
C VAL A 81 -11.63 7.29 -1.16
N VAL A 82 -10.98 6.51 -0.28
CA VAL A 82 -11.64 5.48 0.53
C VAL A 82 -11.77 5.93 1.97
N HIS A 83 -10.65 6.22 2.64
CA HIS A 83 -10.68 6.40 4.10
C HIS A 83 -11.26 7.75 4.52
N VAL A 84 -10.83 8.86 3.90
CA VAL A 84 -11.34 10.20 4.24
C VAL A 84 -12.87 10.28 4.11
N PRO A 85 -13.50 9.82 3.01
CA PRO A 85 -14.96 9.80 2.92
C PRO A 85 -15.62 8.99 4.04
N ILE A 86 -15.13 7.77 4.33
CA ILE A 86 -15.71 6.93 5.39
C ILE A 86 -15.59 7.58 6.77
N ILE A 87 -14.49 8.27 7.06
CA ILE A 87 -14.30 9.02 8.32
C ILE A 87 -15.34 10.15 8.44
N VAL A 88 -15.63 10.86 7.35
CA VAL A 88 -16.55 12.00 7.36
C VAL A 88 -18.01 11.53 7.39
N THR A 89 -18.37 10.55 6.56
CA THR A 89 -19.77 10.16 6.30
C THR A 89 -20.21 8.87 6.97
N GLY A 90 -19.31 8.15 7.67
CA GLY A 90 -19.63 6.88 8.32
C GLY A 90 -20.82 6.99 9.30
N GLU A 91 -21.69 5.99 9.32
CA GLU A 91 -22.94 6.01 10.10
C GLU A 91 -22.71 5.82 11.60
N THR A 92 -21.63 5.12 11.97
CA THR A 92 -21.28 4.82 13.36
C THR A 92 -19.86 5.27 13.68
N GLU A 93 -19.62 5.58 14.95
CA GLU A 93 -18.30 5.96 15.43
C GLU A 93 -17.26 4.83 15.23
N GLU A 94 -17.69 3.57 15.37
CA GLU A 94 -16.86 2.39 15.13
C GLU A 94 -16.34 2.29 13.69
N ILE A 95 -17.21 2.59 12.70
CA ILE A 95 -16.84 2.62 11.29
C ILE A 95 -15.80 3.71 11.03
N LYS A 96 -16.00 4.91 11.59
CA LYS A 96 -15.08 6.05 11.45
C LYS A 96 -13.72 5.76 12.07
N GLN A 97 -13.71 5.19 13.27
CA GLN A 97 -12.47 4.82 13.97
C GLN A 97 -11.70 3.73 13.21
N THR A 98 -12.40 2.73 12.68
CA THR A 98 -11.78 1.71 11.84
C THR A 98 -11.15 2.33 10.60
N ALA A 99 -11.86 3.23 9.91
CA ALA A 99 -11.32 3.93 8.73
C ALA A 99 -10.11 4.80 9.08
N LEU A 100 -10.11 5.48 10.23
CA LEU A 100 -8.97 6.25 10.71
C LEU A 100 -7.74 5.36 10.94
N ILE A 101 -7.91 4.19 11.57
CA ILE A 101 -6.81 3.24 11.80
C ILE A 101 -6.26 2.73 10.45
N MET A 102 -7.13 2.39 9.50
CA MET A 102 -6.72 1.94 8.17
C MET A 102 -5.99 3.05 7.39
N MET A 103 -6.46 4.29 7.52
CA MET A 103 -5.79 5.46 6.96
C MET A 103 -4.38 5.65 7.53
N LEU A 104 -4.22 5.59 8.86
CA LEU A 104 -2.92 5.72 9.52
C LEU A 104 -1.96 4.60 9.08
N LYS A 105 -2.48 3.38 8.91
CA LYS A 105 -1.73 2.26 8.34
C LYS A 105 -1.26 2.56 6.91
N ASP A 106 -2.11 3.12 6.05
CA ASP A 106 -1.73 3.47 4.67
C ASP A 106 -0.69 4.60 4.64
N VAL A 107 -0.83 5.63 5.47
CA VAL A 107 0.17 6.71 5.61
C VAL A 107 1.53 6.15 6.03
N GLY A 108 1.57 5.23 6.99
CA GLY A 108 2.80 4.55 7.39
C GLY A 108 3.44 3.75 6.26
N LEU A 109 2.63 3.03 5.48
CA LEU A 109 3.13 2.28 4.32
C LEU A 109 3.59 3.19 3.18
N ILE A 110 2.97 4.35 2.95
CA ILE A 110 3.41 5.33 1.96
C ILE A 110 4.82 5.83 2.31
N MET A 111 5.04 6.21 3.57
CA MET A 111 6.36 6.63 4.04
C MET A 111 7.40 5.53 3.84
N ALA A 112 7.08 4.29 4.23
CA ALA A 112 7.96 3.14 4.04
C ALA A 112 8.26 2.88 2.55
N ALA A 113 7.25 2.96 1.68
CA ALA A 113 7.41 2.80 0.25
C ALA A 113 8.37 3.84 -0.31
N PHE A 114 8.17 5.12 0.01
CA PHE A 114 9.03 6.20 -0.49
C PHE A 114 10.46 6.10 0.06
N LEU A 115 10.64 5.71 1.33
CA LEU A 115 11.97 5.52 1.90
C LEU A 115 12.73 4.35 1.23
N VAL A 116 12.05 3.24 0.97
CA VAL A 116 12.64 2.10 0.24
C VAL A 116 12.96 2.49 -1.20
N GLY A 117 12.02 3.16 -1.88
CA GLY A 117 12.21 3.61 -3.27
C GLY A 117 13.34 4.62 -3.42
N TYR A 118 13.41 5.62 -2.53
CA TYR A 118 14.47 6.63 -2.51
C TYR A 118 15.86 6.00 -2.35
N ASN A 119 15.99 5.01 -1.47
CA ASN A 119 17.27 4.37 -1.18
C ASN A 119 17.66 3.26 -2.17
N SER A 120 16.73 2.80 -3.02
CA SER A 120 16.97 1.64 -3.90
C SER A 120 18.01 1.86 -5.00
N ASP A 121 18.26 3.11 -5.40
CA ASP A 121 19.30 3.48 -6.38
C ASP A 121 20.42 4.33 -5.74
N ARG A 122 20.45 4.43 -4.40
CA ARG A 122 21.37 5.31 -3.69
C ARG A 122 22.79 4.70 -3.68
N PRO A 123 23.85 5.48 -3.96
CA PRO A 123 25.22 4.98 -3.87
C PRO A 123 25.58 4.54 -2.44
N ASP A 124 26.27 3.42 -2.30
CA ASP A 124 26.72 2.87 -1.00
C ASP A 124 27.67 3.81 -0.24
N THR A 125 28.25 4.81 -0.92
CA THR A 125 29.20 5.78 -0.36
C THR A 125 28.53 6.95 0.35
N GLU A 126 27.23 7.13 0.21
CA GLU A 126 26.52 8.22 0.89
C GLU A 126 26.17 7.84 2.34
N PRO A 127 26.32 8.77 3.32
CA PRO A 127 26.01 8.50 4.72
C PRO A 127 24.54 8.09 4.90
N ASN A 128 24.28 7.11 5.77
CA ASN A 128 22.91 6.75 6.14
C ASN A 128 22.31 7.90 6.96
N LEU A 129 21.05 8.26 6.69
CA LEU A 129 20.27 9.21 7.49
C LEU A 129 19.92 8.64 8.87
#